data_AF-A0A6J4KW72-F1
#
_entry.id   AF-A0A6J4KW72-F1
#
_cell.length_a   1.000
_cell.length_b   1.000
_cell.length_c   1.000
_cell.angle_alpha   90.00
_cell.angle_beta   90.00
_cell.angle_gamma   90.00
#
_symmetry.space_group_name_H-M   'P 1'
#
loop_
_entity.id
_entity.type
_entity.pdbx_description
1 polymer ?
#
loop_
_entity_poly.entity_id
_entity_poly.type
_entity_poly.pdbx_seq_one_letter_code
_entity_poly.pdbx_strand_id
1 'polypeptide(L)' 'MQPEQQQRIMGYFIEEAKDHLNTIEQGVLNLQSTIEDQEMVNELFRAAHSVKGGAAMLGLNSIQQVSHRLEDYFKIL' A
#
# COMPACT_ATOMS: atom_id res chain seq x y z
N MET A 1 7.73 -0.20 24.03
CA MET A 1 8.48 0.87 23.34
C MET A 1 8.25 2.17 24.10
N GLN A 2 9.23 3.09 24.12
CA GLN A 2 8.97 4.42 24.68
C GLN A 2 7.98 5.19 23.78
N PRO A 3 7.06 6.00 24.34
CA PRO A 3 6.00 6.67 23.57
C PRO A 3 6.49 7.48 22.36
N GLU A 4 7.62 8.20 22.50
CA GLU A 4 8.19 9.00 21.41
C GLU A 4 8.69 8.16 20.23
N GLN A 5 9.22 6.97 20.51
CA GLN A 5 9.68 6.06 19.47
C GLN A 5 8.51 5.52 18.67
N GLN A 6 7.40 5.20 19.33
CA GLN A 6 6.17 4.75 18.67
C GLN A 6 5.58 5.85 17.77
N GLN A 7 5.59 7.10 18.23
CA GLN A 7 5.15 8.24 17.43
C GLN A 7 6.02 8.47 16.19
N ARG A 8 7.36 8.32 16.31
CA ARG A 8 8.27 8.40 15.16
C ARG A 8 8.01 7.30 14.14
N ILE A 9 7.87 6.05 14.58
CA ILE A 9 7.58 4.91 13.68
C ILE A 9 6.24 5.12 12.97
N MET A 10 5.20 5.58 13.69
CA MET A 10 3.91 5.90 13.09
C MET A 10 4.04 7.00 12.03
N GLY A 11 4.84 8.03 12.29
CA GLY A 11 5.13 9.09 11.31
C GLY A 11 5.76 8.55 10.03
N TYR A 12 6.77 7.69 10.15
CA TYR A 12 7.40 7.05 8.99
C TYR A 12 6.42 6.20 8.18
N PHE A 13 5.59 5.42 8.86
CA PHE A 13 4.56 4.63 8.18
C PHE A 13 3.56 5.52 7.43
N ILE A 14 3.12 6.63 8.02
CA ILE A 14 2.18 7.55 7.36
C ILE A 14 2.78 8.12 6.08
N GLU A 15 4.05 8.54 6.11
CA GLU A 15 4.71 9.07 4.91
C GLU A 15 4.90 8.00 3.84
N GLU A 16 5.41 6.81 4.21
CA GLU A 16 5.57 5.71 3.26
C GLU A 16 4.22 5.25 2.67
N ALA A 17 3.18 5.17 3.50
CA ALA A 17 1.85 4.79 3.04
C ALA A 17 1.27 5.79 2.05
N LYS A 18 1.54 7.10 2.20
CA LYS A 18 1.12 8.11 1.22
C LYS A 18 1.80 7.92 -0.12
N ASP A 19 3.09 7.60 -0.12
CA ASP A 19 3.83 7.35 -1.37
C ASP A 19 3.26 6.13 -2.11
N HIS A 20 3.02 5.02 -1.40
CA HIS A 20 2.36 3.85 -1.99
C HIS A 20 0.93 4.13 -2.45
N LEU A 21 0.17 4.94 -1.70
CA LEU A 21 -1.18 5.34 -2.10
C LEU A 21 -1.18 6.22 -3.35
N ASN A 22 -0.18 7.08 -3.55
CA ASN A 22 -0.02 7.85 -4.78
C ASN A 22 0.24 6.92 -5.97
N THR A 23 1.12 5.93 -5.84
CA THR A 23 1.34 4.91 -6.88
C THR A 23 0.04 4.19 -7.22
N ILE A 24 -0.72 3.77 -6.19
CA ILE A 24 -2.01 3.11 -6.38
C ILE A 24 -3.01 4.01 -7.10
N GLU A 25 -3.14 5.25 -6.67
CA GLU A 25 -4.04 6.23 -7.27
C GLU A 25 -3.71 6.45 -8.76
N GLN A 26 -2.44 6.67 -9.10
CA GLN A 26 -2.04 6.94 -10.48
C GLN A 26 -2.28 5.74 -11.41
N GLY A 27 -1.98 4.52 -10.97
CA GLY A 27 -2.26 3.33 -11.79
C GLY A 27 -3.76 3.05 -11.93
N VAL A 28 -4.56 3.28 -10.89
CA VAL A 28 -6.03 3.14 -10.97
C VAL A 28 -6.66 4.22 -11.85
N LEU A 29 -6.19 5.47 -11.78
CA LEU A 29 -6.66 6.54 -12.67
C LEU A 29 -6.37 6.24 -14.15
N ASN A 30 -5.26 5.57 -14.44
CA ASN A 30 -4.84 5.16 -15.77
C ASN A 30 -5.01 3.64 -15.99
N LEU A 31 -6.09 3.06 -15.46
CA LEU A 31 -6.24 1.60 -15.38
C LEU A 31 -6.11 0.90 -16.74
N GLN A 32 -6.66 1.49 -17.81
CA GLN A 32 -6.61 0.89 -19.14
C GLN A 32 -5.18 0.68 -19.64
N SER A 33 -4.31 1.67 -19.50
CA SER A 33 -2.89 1.53 -19.84
C SER A 33 -2.16 0.63 -18.84
N THR A 34 -2.55 0.70 -17.57
CA THR A 34 -1.92 -0.08 -16.51
C THR A 34 -2.10 -1.58 -16.71
N ILE A 35 -3.31 -2.05 -17.09
CA ILE A 35 -3.55 -3.48 -17.32
C ILE A 35 -2.89 -4.02 -18.60
N GLU A 36 -2.48 -3.14 -19.51
CA GLU A 36 -1.72 -3.51 -20.72
C GLU A 36 -0.22 -3.66 -20.42
N ASP A 37 0.25 -3.17 -19.26
CA ASP A 37 1.64 -3.26 -18.80
C ASP A 37 1.74 -4.03 -17.48
N GLN A 38 2.22 -5.27 -17.57
CA GLN A 38 2.38 -6.14 -16.41
C GLN A 38 3.32 -5.55 -15.33
N GLU A 39 4.27 -4.70 -15.69
CA GLU A 39 5.18 -4.08 -14.72
C GLU A 39 4.42 -3.05 -13.88
N MET A 40 3.55 -2.26 -14.49
CA MET A 40 2.68 -1.31 -13.79
C MET A 40 1.68 -2.03 -12.87
N VAL A 41 1.09 -3.15 -13.31
CA VAL A 41 0.24 -3.99 -12.42
C VAL A 41 1.04 -4.52 -11.23
N ASN A 42 2.26 -5.00 -11.47
CA ASN A 42 3.13 -5.48 -10.40
C ASN A 42 3.53 -4.34 -9.44
N GLU A 43 3.68 -3.11 -9.94
CA GLU A 43 3.94 -1.94 -9.09
C GLU A 43 2.75 -1.67 -8.14
N LEU A 44 1.51 -1.71 -8.65
CA LEU A 44 0.30 -1.61 -7.84
C LEU A 44 0.23 -2.69 -6.76
N PHE A 45 0.53 -3.94 -7.13
CA PHE A 45 0.59 -5.05 -6.19
C PHE A 45 1.62 -4.81 -5.07
N ARG A 46 2.85 -4.39 -5.43
CA ARG A 46 3.93 -4.12 -4.45
C ARG A 46 3.59 -2.94 -3.53
N ALA A 47 2.94 -1.89 -4.05
CA ALA A 47 2.49 -0.76 -3.26
C ALA A 47 1.43 -1.20 -2.22
N ALA A 48 0.42 -1.95 -2.65
CA ALA A 48 -0.60 -2.49 -1.74
C ALA A 48 -0.01 -3.44 -0.68
N HIS A 49 0.95 -4.29 -1.09
CA HIS A 49 1.65 -5.20 -0.19
C HIS A 49 2.46 -4.47 0.88
N SER A 50 3.15 -3.40 0.52
CA SER A 50 3.95 -2.59 1.45
C SER A 50 3.06 -1.91 2.49
N VAL A 51 1.93 -1.32 2.08
CA VAL A 51 0.94 -0.74 3.01
C VAL A 51 0.38 -1.81 3.96
N LYS A 52 0.06 -3.01 3.45
CA LYS A 52 -0.40 -4.14 4.26
C LYS A 52 0.64 -4.54 5.31
N GLY A 53 1.91 -4.67 4.90
CA GLY A 53 3.01 -5.03 5.77
C GLY A 53 3.21 -4.01 6.89
N GLY A 54 3.30 -2.72 6.55
CA GLY A 54 3.43 -1.65 7.52
C GLY A 54 2.26 -1.57 8.50
N ALA A 55 1.03 -1.71 8.00
CA ALA A 55 -0.17 -1.73 8.83
C ALA A 55 -0.19 -2.92 9.80
N ALA A 56 0.21 -4.12 9.34
CA ALA A 56 0.30 -5.31 10.18
C ALA A 56 1.37 -5.16 11.28
N MET A 57 2.53 -4.60 10.94
CA MET A 57 3.61 -4.34 11.92
C MET A 57 3.18 -3.37 13.03
N LEU A 58 2.28 -2.43 12.73
CA LEU A 58 1.76 -1.44 13.67
C LEU A 58 0.43 -1.83 14.33
N GLY A 59 -0.13 -3.01 14.01
CA GLY A 59 -1.42 -3.46 14.53
C GLY A 59 -2.62 -2.64 14.03
N LEU A 60 -2.50 -1.98 12.87
CA LEU A 60 -3.53 -1.17 12.23
C LEU A 60 -4.47 -2.05 11.40
N ASN A 61 -5.27 -2.87 12.08
CA ASN A 61 -6.07 -3.95 11.49
C ASN A 61 -6.98 -3.49 10.33
N SER A 62 -7.66 -2.34 10.46
CA SER A 62 -8.55 -1.84 9.41
C SER A 62 -7.79 -1.51 8.12
N ILE A 63 -6.59 -0.91 8.24
CA ILE A 63 -5.76 -0.58 7.08
C ILE A 63 -5.23 -1.86 6.45
N GLN A 64 -4.70 -2.78 7.27
CA GLN A 64 -4.21 -4.09 6.81
C GLN A 64 -5.27 -4.84 6.00
N GLN A 65 -6.52 -4.88 6.45
CA GLN A 65 -7.60 -5.58 5.76
C GLN A 65 -7.92 -4.95 4.40
N VAL A 66 -7.96 -3.62 4.33
CA VAL A 66 -8.25 -2.92 3.07
C VAL A 66 -7.12 -3.09 2.08
N SER A 67 -5.86 -2.92 2.50
CA SER A 67 -4.69 -3.10 1.64
C SER A 67 -4.53 -4.54 1.16
N HIS A 68 -4.91 -5.53 1.98
CA HIS A 68 -4.93 -6.93 1.56
C HIS A 68 -5.94 -7.18 0.43
N ARG A 69 -7.14 -6.58 0.49
CA ARG A 69 -8.12 -6.70 -0.60
C ARG A 69 -7.65 -6.04 -1.89
N LEU A 70 -6.96 -4.89 -1.78
CA LEU A 70 -6.33 -4.25 -2.94
C LEU A 70 -5.26 -5.15 -3.57
N GLU A 71 -4.39 -5.74 -2.74
CA GLU A 71 -3.38 -6.71 -3.18
C GLU A 71 -4.01 -7.90 -3.93
N ASP A 72 -5.11 -8.45 -3.42
CA ASP A 72 -5.85 -9.54 -4.08
C ASP A 72 -6.45 -9.13 -5.43
N TYR A 73 -6.99 -7.92 -5.54
CA TYR A 73 -7.52 -7.41 -6.81
C TYR A 73 -6.41 -7.17 -7.84
N PHE A 74 -5.29 -6.57 -7.45
CA PHE A 74 -4.17 -6.33 -8.37
C PHE A 74 -3.49 -7.62 -8.82
N LYS A 75 -3.53 -8.68 -8.00
CA LYS A 75 -2.97 -9.99 -8.34
C LYS A 75 -3.70 -10.69 -9.49
N ILE A 76 -4.96 -10.35 -9.74
CA ILE A 76 -5.79 -10.97 -10.79
C ILE A 76 -5.94 -10.10 -12.04
N LEU A 77 -5.40 -8.88 -12.02
CA LEU A 77 -5.26 -8.02 -13.20
C LEU A 77 -4.05 -8.48 -14.02
#